data_AF-A0A509L0U9-F1
#
_entry.id   AF-A0A509L0U9-F1
#
_cell.length_a   1.000
_cell.length_b   1.000
_cell.length_c   1.000
_cell.angle_alpha   90.00
_cell.angle_beta   90.00
_cell.angle_gamma   90.00
#
_symmetry.space_group_name_H-M   'P 1'
#
loop_
_entity.id
_entity.type
_entity.pdbx_description
1 polymer ?
#
loop_
_entity_poly.entity_id
_entity_poly.type
_entity_poly.pdbx_seq_one_letter_code
_entity_poly.pdbx_strand_id
1 'polypeptide(L)'
;MDIRSELTRHLKELHLPTFREDFEDVARIAEKESLTYEQYLLNLSIKECEARRHRRIERYLRESCLPFEKTMDVFDLKRLPKKVVHQVNHLLEGFFLDKTENVLAFGNPGTGKTHLLCAIAHALIHKGRRIYFTKCAFLVQKLLAAKRDLKLAQELKKMNKFDAVVIDDIGYVQQNQQEMEILFTLLAERYERGSVMITSNLPFSKWERIFKDPMTTAAAIDRVVHHSVILELNIPSYRMEQANKTKHTDGKGNTDADNECVEK
;
A
#
# COMPACT_ATOMS: atom_id res chain seq x y z
N MET A 1 -25.79 30.43 34.10
CA MET A 1 -24.64 29.66 33.57
C MET A 1 -25.13 29.02 32.27
N ASP A 2 -24.48 29.29 31.15
CA ASP A 2 -24.92 28.74 29.86
C ASP A 2 -24.39 27.32 29.71
N ILE A 3 -25.30 26.34 29.79
CA ILE A 3 -25.02 24.90 29.68
C ILE A 3 -24.27 24.61 28.36
N ARG A 4 -24.58 25.33 27.28
CA ARG A 4 -23.96 25.13 25.97
C ARG A 4 -22.50 25.55 25.97
N SER A 5 -22.19 26.68 26.60
CA SER A 5 -20.82 27.16 26.74
C SER A 5 -19.98 26.20 27.58
N GLU A 6 -20.54 25.63 28.64
CA GLU A 6 -19.84 24.67 29.50
C GLU A 6 -19.60 23.33 28.81
N LEU A 7 -20.63 22.79 28.13
CA LEU A 7 -20.51 21.60 27.30
C LEU A 7 -19.44 21.78 26.21
N THR A 8 -19.49 22.89 25.47
CA THR A 8 -18.49 23.22 24.44
C THR A 8 -17.06 23.25 24.99
N ARG A 9 -16.87 23.81 26.19
CA ARG A 9 -15.57 23.87 26.86
C ARG A 9 -15.06 22.45 27.19
N HIS A 10 -15.91 21.61 27.78
CA HIS A 10 -15.56 20.23 28.11
C HIS A 10 -15.29 19.37 26.87
N LEU A 11 -16.08 19.52 25.80
CA LEU A 11 -15.85 18.80 24.55
C LEU A 11 -14.52 19.20 23.89
N LYS A 12 -14.09 20.45 24.05
CA LYS A 12 -12.75 20.91 23.61
C LYS A 12 -11.64 20.26 24.43
N GLU A 13 -11.81 20.18 25.75
CA GLU A 13 -10.85 19.55 26.67
C GLU A 13 -10.71 18.04 26.44
N LEU A 14 -11.82 17.36 26.12
CA LEU A 14 -11.86 15.93 25.78
C LEU A 14 -11.43 15.62 24.33
N HIS A 15 -11.10 16.65 23.54
CA HIS A 15 -10.77 16.55 22.12
C HIS A 15 -11.87 15.86 21.28
N LEU A 16 -13.15 16.19 21.50
CA LEU A 16 -14.31 15.66 20.75
C LEU A 16 -14.83 16.72 19.75
N PRO A 17 -14.11 16.98 18.64
CA PRO A 17 -14.49 18.03 17.69
C PRO A 17 -15.83 17.78 17.01
N THR A 18 -16.15 16.53 16.66
CA THR A 18 -17.40 16.19 15.98
C THR A 18 -18.57 16.28 16.94
N PHE A 19 -18.41 15.92 18.23
CA PHE A 19 -19.43 16.25 19.23
C PHE A 19 -19.69 17.74 19.26
N ARG A 20 -18.63 18.56 19.36
CA ARG A 20 -18.77 20.02 19.48
C ARG A 20 -19.46 20.64 18.26
N GLU A 21 -19.22 20.09 17.07
CA GLU A 21 -19.80 20.56 15.81
C GLU A 21 -21.27 20.10 15.65
N ASP A 22 -21.59 18.85 16.02
CA ASP A 22 -22.86 18.21 15.63
C ASP A 22 -23.87 18.05 16.78
N PHE A 23 -23.52 18.29 18.05
CA PHE A 23 -24.39 17.92 19.19
C PHE A 23 -25.77 18.58 19.13
N GLU A 24 -25.87 19.81 18.64
CA GLU A 24 -27.14 20.53 18.50
C GLU A 24 -28.01 19.96 17.38
N ASP A 25 -27.43 19.65 16.23
CA ASP A 25 -28.15 19.10 15.09
C ASP A 25 -28.67 17.69 15.41
N VAL A 26 -27.85 16.87 16.06
CA VAL A 26 -28.26 15.53 16.51
C VAL A 26 -29.32 15.62 17.62
N ALA A 27 -29.29 16.65 18.47
CA ALA A 27 -30.32 16.85 19.50
C ALA A 27 -31.67 17.20 18.88
N ARG A 28 -31.69 18.08 17.86
CA ARG A 28 -32.92 18.40 17.11
C ARG A 28 -33.51 17.17 16.40
N ILE A 29 -32.66 16.30 15.86
CA ILE A 29 -33.11 15.02 15.28
C ILE A 29 -33.69 14.11 16.36
N ALA A 30 -33.01 13.99 17.50
CA ALA A 30 -33.49 13.18 18.62
C ALA A 30 -34.85 13.64 19.16
N GLU A 31 -35.08 14.95 19.26
CA GLU A 31 -36.39 15.51 19.62
C GLU A 31 -37.46 15.16 18.59
N LYS A 32 -37.16 15.31 17.29
CA LYS A 32 -38.11 15.04 16.19
C LYS A 32 -38.47 13.55 16.08
N GLU A 33 -37.50 12.67 16.27
CA GLU A 33 -37.65 11.21 16.15
C GLU A 33 -37.99 10.53 17.49
N SER A 34 -38.14 11.31 18.57
CA SER A 34 -38.41 10.80 19.93
C SER A 34 -37.37 9.76 20.41
N LEU A 35 -36.10 9.99 20.12
CA LEU A 35 -35.00 9.12 20.55
C LEU A 35 -34.79 9.23 22.07
N THR A 36 -34.40 8.11 22.69
CA THR A 36 -33.97 8.13 24.10
C THR A 36 -32.64 8.88 24.26
N TYR A 37 -32.34 9.35 25.49
CA TYR A 37 -31.05 10.00 25.77
C TYR A 37 -29.85 9.09 25.46
N GLU A 38 -29.99 7.78 25.66
CA GLU A 38 -28.97 6.79 25.32
C GLU A 38 -28.77 6.68 23.80
N GLN A 39 -29.86 6.69 23.01
CA GLN A 39 -29.80 6.68 21.55
C GLN A 39 -29.17 7.96 21.00
N TYR A 40 -29.51 9.12 21.56
CA TYR A 40 -28.87 10.39 21.22
C TYR A 40 -27.36 10.34 21.44
N LEU A 41 -26.93 9.92 22.65
CA LEU A 41 -25.51 9.85 22.99
C LEU A 41 -24.76 8.83 22.13
N LEU A 42 -25.39 7.68 21.83
CA LEU A 42 -24.83 6.66 20.94
C LEU A 42 -24.63 7.22 19.53
N ASN A 43 -25.64 7.89 18.95
CA ASN A 43 -25.55 8.46 17.61
C ASN A 43 -24.42 9.50 17.50
N LEU A 44 -24.28 10.37 18.50
CA LEU A 44 -23.18 11.35 18.54
C LEU A 44 -21.81 10.67 18.68
N SER A 45 -21.73 9.60 19.49
CA SER A 45 -20.53 8.79 19.67
C SER A 45 -20.12 8.07 18.38
N ILE A 46 -21.07 7.52 17.63
CA ILE A 46 -20.84 6.87 16.34
C ILE A 46 -20.23 7.89 15.35
N LYS A 47 -20.84 9.07 15.21
CA LYS A 47 -20.34 10.13 14.33
C LYS A 47 -18.90 10.53 14.63
N GLU A 48 -18.55 10.73 15.90
CA GLU A 48 -17.18 11.05 16.30
C GLU A 48 -16.20 9.93 16.00
N CYS A 49 -16.58 8.68 16.29
CA CYS A 49 -15.76 7.50 15.97
C CYS A 49 -15.51 7.39 14.46
N GLU A 50 -16.53 7.59 13.64
CA GLU A 50 -16.45 7.57 12.17
C GLU A 50 -15.56 8.71 11.65
N ALA A 51 -15.77 9.94 12.12
CA ALA A 51 -14.97 11.09 11.74
C ALA A 51 -13.49 10.90 12.12
N ARG A 52 -13.20 10.37 13.31
CA ARG A 52 -11.83 10.04 13.73
C ARG A 52 -11.22 8.94 12.87
N ARG A 53 -11.98 7.90 12.54
CA ARG A 53 -11.53 6.83 11.64
C ARG A 53 -11.21 7.40 10.26
N HIS A 54 -12.08 8.25 9.71
CA HIS A 54 -11.90 8.88 8.41
C HIS A 54 -10.63 9.73 8.37
N ARG A 55 -10.47 10.67 9.31
CA ARG A 55 -9.26 11.52 9.44
C ARG A 55 -7.98 10.70 9.59
N ARG A 56 -8.04 9.56 10.30
CA ARG A 56 -6.90 8.63 10.44
C ARG A 56 -6.54 7.99 9.11
N ILE A 57 -7.52 7.48 8.37
CA ILE A 57 -7.33 6.87 7.04
C ILE A 57 -6.75 7.89 6.06
N GLU A 58 -7.30 9.10 6.00
CA GLU A 58 -6.78 10.17 5.12
C GLU A 58 -5.33 10.53 5.44
N ARG A 59 -4.97 10.60 6.74
CA ARG A 59 -3.59 10.82 7.15
C ARG A 59 -2.69 9.67 6.67
N TYR A 60 -3.10 8.42 6.85
CA TYR A 60 -2.31 7.26 6.41
C TYR A 60 -2.16 7.20 4.90
N LEU A 61 -3.22 7.49 4.13
CA LEU A 61 -3.13 7.60 2.67
C LEU A 61 -2.12 8.66 2.24
N ARG A 62 -2.15 9.85 2.83
CA ARG A 62 -1.17 10.92 2.54
C ARG A 62 0.26 10.53 2.88
N GLU A 63 0.47 9.88 4.02
CA GLU A 63 1.80 9.43 4.46
C GLU A 63 2.31 8.20 3.69
N SER A 64 1.42 7.44 3.07
CA SER A 64 1.78 6.18 2.40
C SER A 64 2.59 6.36 1.13
N CYS A 65 2.53 7.51 0.47
CA CYS A 65 3.12 7.75 -0.86
C CYS A 65 2.66 6.73 -1.93
N LEU A 66 1.52 6.06 -1.73
CA LEU A 66 0.96 5.14 -2.72
C LEU A 66 0.45 5.88 -3.96
N PRO A 67 0.66 5.33 -5.17
CA PRO A 67 -0.01 5.83 -6.36
C PRO A 67 -1.53 5.67 -6.25
N PHE A 68 -2.27 6.75 -6.47
CA PHE A 68 -3.74 6.78 -6.29
C PHE A 68 -4.49 5.82 -7.22
N GLU A 69 -4.00 5.63 -8.45
CA GLU A 69 -4.67 4.83 -9.50
C GLU A 69 -4.56 3.31 -9.28
N LYS A 70 -3.68 2.86 -8.38
CA LYS A 70 -3.36 1.43 -8.21
C LYS A 70 -4.20 0.77 -7.11
N THR A 71 -5.52 0.88 -7.22
CA THR A 71 -6.47 0.28 -6.27
C THR A 71 -6.89 -1.13 -6.70
N MET A 72 -7.56 -1.85 -5.80
CA MET A 72 -8.08 -3.20 -6.07
C MET A 72 -9.21 -3.16 -7.11
N ASP A 73 -10.04 -2.12 -7.13
CA ASP A 73 -11.16 -1.98 -8.06
C ASP A 73 -10.72 -1.89 -9.52
N VAL A 74 -9.55 -1.31 -9.77
CA VAL A 74 -8.95 -1.18 -11.12
C VAL A 74 -8.15 -2.43 -11.49
N PHE A 75 -7.75 -3.25 -10.52
CA PHE A 75 -6.92 -4.43 -10.77
C PHE A 75 -7.76 -5.62 -11.23
N ASP A 76 -7.50 -6.13 -12.43
CA ASP A 76 -8.19 -7.32 -12.94
C ASP A 76 -7.66 -8.61 -12.30
N LEU A 77 -8.26 -8.97 -11.15
CA LEU A 77 -7.96 -10.22 -10.42
C LEU A 77 -8.21 -11.48 -11.25
N LYS A 78 -9.07 -11.43 -12.28
CA LYS A 78 -9.38 -12.60 -13.11
C LYS A 78 -8.19 -13.06 -13.95
N ARG A 79 -7.23 -12.17 -14.18
CA ARG A 79 -5.97 -12.50 -14.89
C ARG A 79 -5.01 -13.29 -14.01
N LEU A 80 -5.17 -13.28 -12.69
CA LEU A 80 -4.27 -13.98 -11.78
C LEU A 80 -4.62 -15.48 -11.68
N PRO A 81 -3.63 -16.36 -11.45
CA PRO A 81 -3.89 -17.75 -11.12
C PRO A 81 -4.75 -17.87 -9.85
N LYS A 82 -5.67 -18.84 -9.80
CA LYS A 82 -6.59 -19.05 -8.65
C LYS A 82 -5.88 -19.10 -7.30
N LYS A 83 -4.69 -19.75 -7.24
CA LYS A 83 -3.85 -19.81 -6.03
C LYS A 83 -3.46 -18.41 -5.54
N VAL A 84 -3.03 -17.54 -6.45
CA VAL A 84 -2.64 -16.16 -6.12
C VAL A 84 -3.85 -15.36 -5.67
N VAL A 85 -5.01 -15.51 -6.33
CA VAL A 85 -6.25 -14.83 -5.90
C VAL A 85 -6.63 -15.22 -4.47
N HIS A 86 -6.53 -16.51 -4.12
CA HIS A 86 -6.79 -16.97 -2.75
C HIS A 86 -5.81 -16.34 -1.74
N GLN A 87 -4.52 -16.31 -2.05
CA GLN A 87 -3.52 -15.64 -1.21
C GLN A 87 -3.81 -14.14 -1.07
N VAL A 88 -4.18 -13.46 -2.16
CA VAL A 88 -4.52 -12.02 -2.14
C VAL A 88 -5.72 -11.77 -1.24
N ASN A 89 -6.78 -12.58 -1.32
CA ASN A 89 -7.95 -12.44 -0.45
C ASN A 89 -7.55 -12.58 1.03
N HIS A 90 -6.69 -13.54 1.35
CA HIS A 90 -6.18 -13.72 2.71
C HIS A 90 -5.29 -12.54 3.17
N LEU A 91 -4.49 -11.96 2.26
CA LEU A 91 -3.69 -10.77 2.55
C LEU A 91 -4.55 -9.54 2.79
N LEU A 92 -5.68 -9.41 2.09
CA LEU A 92 -6.63 -8.30 2.28
C LEU A 92 -7.25 -8.31 3.68
N GLU A 93 -7.27 -9.44 4.39
CA GLU A 93 -7.71 -9.52 5.80
C GLU A 93 -6.75 -8.77 6.73
N GLY A 94 -5.44 -8.79 6.42
CA GLY A 94 -4.41 -8.05 7.14
C GLY A 94 -3.76 -8.77 8.32
N PHE A 95 -4.15 -10.01 8.62
CA PHE A 95 -3.61 -10.79 9.75
C PHE A 95 -2.09 -11.06 9.65
N PHE A 96 -1.55 -11.07 8.43
CA PHE A 96 -0.11 -11.25 8.21
C PHE A 96 0.72 -10.11 8.84
N LEU A 97 0.16 -8.91 8.97
CA LEU A 97 0.82 -7.77 9.62
C LEU A 97 0.98 -8.00 11.13
N ASP A 98 -0.03 -8.61 11.77
CA ASP A 98 0.01 -8.90 13.21
C ASP A 98 1.04 -10.00 13.53
N LYS A 99 1.30 -10.89 12.58
CA LYS A 99 2.34 -11.93 12.65
C LYS A 99 3.70 -11.46 12.14
N THR A 100 3.82 -10.22 11.69
CA THR A 100 5.04 -9.67 11.04
C THR A 100 5.53 -10.49 9.84
N GLU A 101 4.62 -11.15 9.13
CA GLU A 101 4.92 -11.91 7.92
C GLU A 101 5.19 -10.95 6.75
N ASN A 102 6.10 -11.33 5.87
CA ASN A 102 6.44 -10.57 4.67
C ASN A 102 5.60 -11.00 3.47
N VAL A 103 5.54 -10.16 2.45
CA VAL A 103 4.88 -10.49 1.17
C VAL A 103 5.84 -10.26 0.03
N LEU A 104 6.03 -11.26 -0.83
CA LEU A 104 6.94 -11.18 -1.96
C LEU A 104 6.17 -11.41 -3.25
N ALA A 105 6.15 -10.41 -4.14
CA ALA A 105 5.53 -10.52 -5.46
C ALA A 105 6.61 -10.67 -6.55
N PHE A 106 6.57 -11.80 -7.26
CA PHE A 106 7.51 -12.14 -8.34
C PHE A 106 6.81 -12.24 -9.69
N GLY A 107 7.58 -12.11 -10.77
CA GLY A 107 7.08 -12.24 -12.14
C GLY A 107 7.72 -11.25 -13.10
N ASN A 108 7.50 -11.46 -14.40
CA ASN A 108 8.10 -10.65 -15.46
C ASN A 108 7.69 -9.16 -15.39
N PRO A 109 8.45 -8.24 -16.01
CA PRO A 109 8.02 -6.85 -16.15
C PRO A 109 6.63 -6.73 -16.78
N GLY A 110 5.81 -5.81 -16.26
CA GLY A 110 4.47 -5.55 -16.78
C GLY A 110 3.37 -6.53 -16.35
N THR A 111 3.63 -7.49 -15.46
CA THR A 111 2.61 -8.43 -14.95
C THR A 111 1.71 -7.88 -13.85
N GLY A 112 1.98 -6.67 -13.34
CA GLY A 112 1.12 -6.03 -12.35
C GLY A 112 1.54 -6.18 -10.87
N LYS A 113 2.75 -6.69 -10.57
CA LYS A 113 3.27 -6.86 -9.19
C LYS A 113 3.13 -5.60 -8.33
N THR A 114 3.62 -4.46 -8.83
CA THR A 114 3.52 -3.17 -8.14
C THR A 114 2.08 -2.77 -7.92
N HIS A 115 1.22 -2.93 -8.92
CA HIS A 115 -0.20 -2.62 -8.79
C HIS A 115 -0.83 -3.49 -7.70
N LEU A 116 -0.60 -4.80 -7.74
CA LEU A 116 -1.15 -5.73 -6.76
C LEU A 116 -0.77 -5.37 -5.32
N LEU A 117 0.52 -5.11 -5.05
CA LEU A 117 0.94 -4.72 -3.71
C LEU A 117 0.42 -3.34 -3.30
N CYS A 118 0.36 -2.36 -4.22
CA CYS A 118 -0.29 -1.07 -3.96
C CYS A 118 -1.78 -1.23 -3.64
N ALA A 119 -2.50 -2.09 -4.37
CA ALA A 119 -3.92 -2.33 -4.19
C ALA A 119 -4.22 -2.97 -2.83
N ILE A 120 -3.42 -3.98 -2.45
CA ILE A 120 -3.47 -4.57 -1.11
C ILE A 120 -3.18 -3.50 -0.05
N ALA A 121 -2.14 -2.68 -0.24
CA ALA A 121 -1.78 -1.64 0.71
C ALA A 121 -2.88 -0.59 0.89
N HIS A 122 -3.52 -0.14 -0.20
CA HIS A 122 -4.69 0.75 -0.14
C HIS A 122 -5.82 0.15 0.69
N ALA A 123 -6.20 -1.11 0.42
CA ALA A 123 -7.26 -1.79 1.15
C ALA A 123 -6.93 -1.92 2.66
N LEU A 124 -5.68 -2.22 3.00
CA LEU A 124 -5.23 -2.31 4.39
C LEU A 124 -5.21 -0.94 5.09
N ILE A 125 -4.90 0.14 4.38
CA ILE A 125 -5.01 1.50 4.91
C ILE A 125 -6.46 1.85 5.27
N HIS A 126 -7.43 1.46 4.43
CA HIS A 126 -8.85 1.61 4.77
C HIS A 126 -9.30 0.76 5.97
N LYS A 127 -8.56 -0.31 6.28
CA LYS A 127 -8.69 -1.08 7.52
C LYS A 127 -7.92 -0.50 8.71
N GLY A 128 -7.32 0.68 8.55
CA GLY A 128 -6.63 1.40 9.62
C GLY A 128 -5.17 0.96 9.84
N ARG A 129 -4.57 0.25 8.88
CA ARG A 129 -3.14 -0.11 8.91
C ARG A 129 -2.31 1.00 8.28
N ARG A 130 -1.18 1.35 8.87
CA ARG A 130 -0.30 2.40 8.36
C ARG A 130 0.79 1.78 7.50
N ILE A 131 0.73 2.01 6.20
CA ILE A 131 1.66 1.40 5.23
C ILE A 131 2.40 2.49 4.48
N TYR A 132 3.70 2.27 4.22
CA TYR A 132 4.54 3.18 3.44
C TYR A 132 4.98 2.52 2.13
N PHE A 133 4.91 3.24 1.01
CA PHE A 133 5.37 2.80 -0.30
C PHE A 133 6.59 3.60 -0.74
N THR A 134 7.58 2.91 -1.28
CA THR A 134 8.74 3.56 -1.90
C THR A 134 9.37 2.64 -2.95
N LYS A 135 10.03 3.25 -3.95
CA LYS A 135 10.89 2.49 -4.87
C LYS A 135 12.19 2.15 -4.15
N CYS A 136 12.72 0.96 -4.41
CA CYS A 136 13.94 0.47 -3.79
C CYS A 136 15.11 1.45 -3.98
N ALA A 137 15.31 1.96 -5.20
CA ALA A 137 16.37 2.93 -5.50
C ALA A 137 16.29 4.19 -4.63
N PHE A 138 15.09 4.79 -4.47
CA PHE A 138 14.91 5.98 -3.64
C PHE A 138 15.13 5.68 -2.16
N LEU A 139 14.67 4.53 -1.69
CA LEU A 139 14.86 4.10 -0.31
C LEU A 139 16.35 3.93 0.02
N VAL A 140 17.08 3.23 -0.84
CA VAL A 140 18.53 3.02 -0.70
C VAL A 140 19.27 4.36 -0.68
N GLN A 141 18.99 5.26 -1.64
CA GLN A 141 19.60 6.58 -1.66
C GLN A 141 19.31 7.38 -0.38
N LYS A 142 18.06 7.36 0.10
CA LYS A 142 17.65 8.03 1.34
C LYS A 142 18.40 7.49 2.56
N LEU A 143 18.52 6.18 2.68
CA LEU A 143 19.21 5.55 3.82
C LEU A 143 20.73 5.72 3.74
N LEU A 144 21.33 5.70 2.55
CA LEU A 144 22.75 6.00 2.37
C LEU A 144 23.08 7.44 2.75
N ALA A 145 22.24 8.41 2.35
CA ALA A 145 22.38 9.80 2.77
C ALA A 145 22.27 9.91 4.30
N ALA A 146 21.26 9.27 4.91
CA ALA A 146 21.10 9.24 6.36
C ALA A 146 22.29 8.57 7.07
N LYS A 147 22.93 7.54 6.49
CA LYS A 147 24.15 6.92 7.01
C LYS A 147 25.31 7.91 7.00
N ARG A 148 25.52 8.64 5.91
CA ARG A 148 26.56 9.69 5.79
C ARG A 148 26.35 10.81 6.83
N ASP A 149 25.10 11.18 7.06
CA ASP A 149 24.72 12.24 8.02
C ASP A 149 24.60 11.75 9.48
N LEU A 150 24.99 10.52 9.78
CA LEU A 150 24.86 9.89 11.12
C LEU A 150 23.42 9.87 11.67
N LYS A 151 22.42 9.87 10.79
CA LYS A 151 20.97 9.86 11.09
C LYS A 151 20.27 8.56 10.75
N LEU A 152 21.00 7.51 10.36
CA LEU A 152 20.43 6.23 9.92
C LEU A 152 19.46 5.64 10.95
N ALA A 153 19.85 5.57 12.22
CA ALA A 153 19.00 5.03 13.29
C ALA A 153 17.67 5.79 13.43
N GLN A 154 17.68 7.11 13.25
CA GLN A 154 16.47 7.92 13.30
C GLN A 154 15.55 7.62 12.11
N GLU A 155 16.12 7.42 10.92
CA GLU A 155 15.36 7.12 9.71
C GLU A 155 14.74 5.72 9.76
N LEU A 156 15.49 4.71 10.23
CA LEU A 156 14.98 3.36 10.49
C LEU A 156 13.84 3.38 11.53
N LYS A 157 13.99 4.14 12.63
CA LYS A 157 12.94 4.30 13.63
C LYS A 157 11.66 4.94 13.06
N LYS A 158 11.76 5.81 12.05
CA LYS A 158 10.58 6.33 11.35
C LYS A 158 9.89 5.22 10.56
N MET A 159 10.64 4.35 9.89
CA MET A 159 10.10 3.21 9.15
C MET A 159 9.36 2.23 10.07
N ASN A 160 9.84 2.03 11.29
CA ASN A 160 9.19 1.16 12.29
C ASN A 160 7.82 1.68 12.76
N LYS A 161 7.43 2.92 12.44
CA LYS A 161 6.08 3.44 12.73
C LYS A 161 5.02 2.90 11.75
N PHE A 162 5.43 2.24 10.68
CA PHE A 162 4.55 1.65 9.68
C PHE A 162 4.43 0.15 9.89
N ASP A 163 3.19 -0.35 9.86
CA ASP A 163 2.87 -1.77 9.98
C ASP A 163 3.52 -2.57 8.83
N ALA A 164 3.55 -1.98 7.63
CA ALA A 164 4.30 -2.50 6.49
C ALA A 164 5.03 -1.42 5.69
N VAL A 165 6.15 -1.82 5.08
CA VAL A 165 6.84 -1.02 4.06
C VAL A 165 6.83 -1.79 2.74
N VAL A 166 6.23 -1.19 1.71
CA VAL A 166 6.25 -1.67 0.34
C VAL A 166 7.52 -1.16 -0.35
N ILE A 167 8.39 -2.08 -0.75
CA ILE A 167 9.65 -1.82 -1.47
C ILE A 167 9.48 -2.31 -2.91
N ASP A 168 9.30 -1.36 -3.81
CA ASP A 168 9.07 -1.66 -5.23
C ASP A 168 10.39 -1.82 -6.00
N ASP A 169 10.46 -2.82 -6.86
CA ASP A 169 11.52 -3.06 -7.85
C ASP A 169 12.92 -3.28 -7.25
N ILE A 170 13.03 -4.20 -6.27
CA ILE A 170 14.31 -4.54 -5.61
C ILE A 170 15.37 -5.09 -6.57
N GLY A 171 14.95 -5.72 -7.67
CA GLY A 171 15.84 -6.38 -8.64
C GLY A 171 16.69 -5.41 -9.48
N TYR A 172 16.45 -4.10 -9.40
CA TYR A 172 17.17 -3.07 -10.17
C TYR A 172 18.27 -2.35 -9.37
N VAL A 173 18.51 -2.71 -8.11
CA VAL A 173 19.61 -2.16 -7.31
C VAL A 173 20.95 -2.51 -7.98
N GLN A 174 21.86 -1.53 -8.11
CA GLN A 174 23.06 -1.61 -8.96
C GLN A 174 24.19 -2.48 -8.36
N GLN A 175 23.87 -3.39 -7.44
CA GLN A 175 24.82 -4.31 -6.80
C GLN A 175 26.06 -3.62 -6.22
N ASN A 176 25.96 -2.36 -5.79
CA ASN A 176 27.02 -1.72 -5.02
C ASN A 176 26.97 -2.26 -3.58
N GLN A 177 28.13 -2.57 -2.99
CA GLN A 177 28.25 -3.12 -1.64
C GLN A 177 27.51 -2.29 -0.58
N GLN A 178 27.59 -0.96 -0.70
CA GLN A 178 26.91 -0.06 0.23
C GLN A 178 25.38 -0.13 0.11
N GLU A 179 24.85 -0.29 -1.11
CA GLU A 179 23.41 -0.40 -1.37
C GLU A 179 22.83 -1.70 -0.80
N MET A 180 23.59 -2.79 -0.94
CA MET A 180 23.21 -4.07 -0.34
C MET A 180 23.22 -3.97 1.18
N GLU A 181 24.32 -3.50 1.78
CA GLU A 181 24.49 -3.38 3.23
C GLU A 181 23.37 -2.55 3.88
N ILE A 182 22.98 -1.44 3.24
CA ILE A 182 21.92 -0.58 3.80
C ILE A 182 20.54 -1.24 3.71
N LEU A 183 20.28 -1.98 2.63
CA LEU A 183 19.04 -2.74 2.46
C LEU A 183 18.95 -3.89 3.46
N PHE A 184 20.06 -4.60 3.68
CA PHE A 184 20.20 -5.59 4.75
C PHE A 184 19.90 -5.00 6.12
N THR A 185 20.48 -3.85 6.42
CA THR A 185 20.29 -3.17 7.70
C THR A 185 18.80 -2.87 7.93
N LEU A 186 18.09 -2.39 6.91
CA LEU A 186 16.65 -2.16 6.98
C LEU A 186 15.86 -3.46 7.21
N LEU A 187 16.15 -4.50 6.43
CA LEU A 187 15.43 -5.78 6.51
C LEU A 187 15.66 -6.46 7.86
N ALA A 188 16.89 -6.41 8.38
CA ALA A 188 17.22 -6.91 9.71
C ALA A 188 16.52 -6.11 10.83
N GLU A 189 16.44 -4.79 10.70
CA GLU A 189 15.74 -3.94 11.68
C GLU A 189 14.23 -4.18 11.68
N ARG A 190 13.64 -4.62 10.57
CA ARG A 190 12.21 -4.94 10.47
C ARG A 190 11.87 -6.39 10.78
N TYR A 191 12.84 -7.29 10.76
CA TYR A 191 12.63 -8.70 11.07
C TYR A 191 11.96 -8.86 12.44
N GLU A 192 10.84 -9.58 12.47
CA GLU A 192 9.97 -9.79 13.65
C GLU A 192 9.44 -8.50 14.33
N ARG A 193 9.62 -7.34 13.70
CA ARG A 193 9.17 -6.03 14.22
C ARG A 193 8.15 -5.34 13.31
N GLY A 194 8.13 -5.66 12.02
CA GLY A 194 7.14 -5.16 11.09
C GLY A 194 7.31 -5.71 9.68
N SER A 195 6.20 -5.94 8.99
CA SER A 195 6.19 -6.59 7.68
C SER A 195 6.87 -5.77 6.59
N VAL A 196 7.38 -6.46 5.58
CA VAL A 196 7.89 -5.87 4.33
C VAL A 196 7.16 -6.51 3.16
N MET A 197 6.75 -5.69 2.20
CA MET A 197 6.11 -6.12 0.97
C MET A 197 7.02 -5.78 -0.22
N ILE A 198 7.54 -6.76 -0.95
CA ILE A 198 8.58 -6.54 -1.96
C ILE A 198 8.09 -6.96 -3.34
N THR A 199 8.36 -6.14 -4.36
CA THR A 199 8.24 -6.58 -5.77
C THR A 199 9.61 -6.86 -6.36
N SER A 200 9.70 -7.92 -7.17
CA SER A 200 10.92 -8.29 -7.88
C SER A 200 10.62 -8.88 -9.25
N ASN A 201 11.42 -8.53 -10.25
CA ASN A 201 11.46 -9.20 -11.55
C ASN A 201 12.37 -10.44 -11.56
N LEU A 202 13.18 -10.62 -10.53
CA LEU A 202 14.03 -11.79 -10.34
C LEU A 202 13.36 -12.76 -9.35
N PRO A 203 13.27 -14.06 -9.69
CA PRO A 203 12.86 -15.07 -8.72
C PRO A 203 13.90 -15.14 -7.60
N PHE A 204 13.46 -15.62 -6.45
CA PHE A 204 14.29 -15.77 -5.25
C PHE A 204 15.59 -16.55 -5.49
N SER A 205 15.56 -17.60 -6.31
CA SER A 205 16.76 -18.38 -6.67
C SER A 205 17.87 -17.57 -7.35
N LYS A 206 17.56 -16.36 -7.82
CA LYS A 206 18.52 -15.44 -8.46
C LYS A 206 18.90 -14.26 -7.57
N TRP A 207 18.48 -14.23 -6.30
CA TRP A 207 18.80 -13.15 -5.38
C TRP A 207 20.26 -13.15 -4.92
N GLU A 208 21.01 -14.23 -5.11
CA GLU A 208 22.49 -14.23 -5.00
C GLU A 208 23.13 -13.15 -5.87
N ARG A 209 22.52 -12.84 -7.02
CA ARG A 209 22.99 -11.75 -7.90
C ARG A 209 22.79 -10.38 -7.28
N ILE A 210 21.79 -10.23 -6.40
CA ILE A 210 21.49 -8.96 -5.74
C ILE A 210 22.45 -8.75 -4.58
N PHE A 211 22.81 -9.80 -3.85
CA PHE A 211 23.53 -9.70 -2.58
C PHE A 211 25.03 -10.07 -2.64
N LYS A 212 25.51 -10.59 -3.77
CA LYS A 212 26.92 -10.88 -4.14
C LYS A 212 27.72 -11.83 -3.23
N ASP A 213 27.45 -11.90 -1.93
CA ASP A 213 28.08 -12.79 -0.97
C ASP A 213 27.08 -13.86 -0.50
N PRO A 214 27.39 -15.17 -0.64
CA PRO A 214 26.46 -16.25 -0.29
C PRO A 214 26.03 -16.25 1.18
N MET A 215 26.90 -15.85 2.11
CA MET A 215 26.62 -15.89 3.53
C MET A 215 25.64 -14.78 3.95
N THR A 216 25.87 -13.56 3.50
CA THR A 216 24.91 -12.44 3.68
C THR A 216 23.62 -12.72 2.93
N THR A 217 23.67 -13.23 1.70
CA THR A 217 22.49 -13.65 0.93
C THR A 217 21.62 -14.61 1.74
N ALA A 218 22.20 -15.71 2.23
CA ALA A 218 21.49 -16.69 3.05
C ALA A 218 20.87 -16.05 4.30
N ALA A 219 21.57 -15.11 4.94
CA ALA A 219 21.09 -14.43 6.13
C ALA A 219 19.97 -13.38 5.87
N ALA A 220 19.93 -12.71 4.71
CA ALA A 220 18.75 -11.89 4.31
C ALA A 220 17.59 -12.79 3.99
N ILE A 221 17.87 -13.82 3.20
CA ILE A 221 16.90 -14.78 2.73
C ILE A 221 16.18 -15.42 3.91
N ASP A 222 16.91 -15.89 4.90
CA ASP A 222 16.34 -16.51 6.09
C ASP A 222 15.39 -15.52 6.81
N ARG A 223 15.83 -14.29 7.03
CA ARG A 223 15.00 -13.28 7.70
C ARG A 223 13.79 -12.81 6.89
N VAL A 224 13.92 -12.68 5.57
CA VAL A 224 12.84 -12.15 4.72
C VAL A 224 11.86 -13.25 4.30
N VAL A 225 12.35 -14.46 4.03
CA VAL A 225 11.61 -15.50 3.33
C VAL A 225 11.05 -16.57 4.27
N HIS A 226 11.70 -16.84 5.40
CA HIS A 226 11.25 -17.86 6.36
C HIS A 226 9.81 -17.61 6.85
N HIS A 227 9.38 -16.34 6.89
CA HIS A 227 8.01 -15.92 7.19
C HIS A 227 7.44 -15.06 6.06
N SER A 228 7.24 -15.62 4.86
CA SER A 228 6.70 -14.87 3.72
C SER A 228 5.58 -15.55 2.95
N VAL A 229 4.62 -14.74 2.51
CA VAL A 229 3.63 -15.11 1.50
C VAL A 229 4.20 -14.76 0.13
N ILE A 230 4.42 -15.78 -0.70
CA ILE A 230 4.96 -15.62 -2.06
C ILE A 230 3.82 -15.59 -3.08
N LEU A 231 3.76 -14.50 -3.85
CA LEU A 231 2.83 -14.25 -4.94
C LEU A 231 3.58 -14.33 -6.29
N GLU A 232 3.39 -15.42 -7.04
CA GLU A 232 4.02 -15.60 -8.35
C GLU A 232 3.07 -15.20 -9.49
N LEU A 233 3.36 -14.06 -10.13
CA LEU A 233 2.61 -13.54 -11.26
C LEU A 233 3.22 -14.06 -12.56
N ASN A 234 3.00 -15.35 -12.83
CA ASN A 234 3.41 -16.05 -14.07
C ASN A 234 2.38 -15.81 -15.19
N ILE A 235 2.12 -14.54 -15.49
CA ILE A 235 1.11 -14.13 -16.48
C ILE A 235 1.74 -13.25 -17.55
N PRO A 236 1.12 -13.09 -18.74
CA PRO A 236 1.63 -12.21 -19.77
C PRO A 236 1.63 -10.74 -19.34
N SER A 237 2.54 -9.96 -19.92
CA SER A 237 2.69 -8.54 -19.64
C SER A 237 1.46 -7.75 -20.08
N TYR A 238 0.81 -7.07 -19.14
CA TYR A 238 -0.32 -6.20 -19.40
C TYR A 238 0.05 -5.05 -20.35
N ARG A 239 1.25 -4.49 -20.20
CA ARG A 239 1.76 -3.40 -21.06
C ARG A 239 1.90 -3.85 -22.51
N MET A 240 2.34 -5.09 -22.74
CA MET A 240 2.47 -5.65 -24.09
C MET A 240 1.09 -5.94 -24.71
N GLU A 241 0.15 -6.49 -23.95
CA GLU A 241 -1.23 -6.71 -24.41
C GLU A 241 -1.92 -5.41 -24.80
N GLN A 242 -1.77 -4.34 -24.00
CA GLN A 242 -2.31 -3.03 -24.35
C GLN A 242 -1.67 -2.47 -25.63
N ALA A 243 -0.34 -2.50 -25.74
CA ALA A 243 0.35 -2.02 -26.94
C ALA A 243 -0.08 -2.76 -28.22
N ASN A 244 -0.33 -4.07 -28.13
CA ASN A 244 -0.81 -4.87 -29.28
C ASN A 244 -2.27 -4.57 -29.64
N LYS A 245 -3.13 -4.25 -28.65
CA LYS A 245 -4.52 -3.85 -28.92
C LYS A 245 -4.58 -2.50 -29.64
N THR A 246 -3.77 -1.52 -29.22
CA THR A 246 -3.71 -0.20 -29.87
C THR A 246 -3.19 -0.28 -31.31
N LYS A 247 -2.19 -1.13 -31.58
CA LYS A 247 -1.69 -1.35 -32.95
C LYS A 247 -2.73 -2.01 -33.87
N HIS A 248 -3.59 -2.87 -33.34
CA HIS A 248 -4.65 -3.51 -34.14
C HIS A 248 -5.83 -2.58 -34.45
N THR A 249 -6.07 -1.54 -33.63
CA THR A 249 -7.10 -0.53 -33.91
C THR A 249 -6.63 0.49 -34.94
N ASP A 250 -5.36 0.87 -34.94
CA ASP A 250 -4.80 1.83 -35.92
C ASP A 250 -4.63 1.22 -37.32
N GLY A 251 -4.49 -0.10 -37.43
CA GLY A 251 -4.37 -0.83 -38.70
C GLY A 251 -5.69 -1.18 -39.41
N LYS A 252 -6.85 -0.84 -38.83
CA LYS A 252 -8.19 -1.10 -39.42
C LYS A 252 -8.89 0.16 -39.93
N GLY A 253 -8.23 1.31 -39.91
CA GLY A 253 -8.81 2.61 -40.27
C GLY A 253 -8.49 3.13 -41.68
N ASN A 254 -7.87 2.36 -42.57
CA ASN A 254 -7.50 2.87 -43.89
C ASN A 254 -7.43 1.78 -44.99
N THR A 255 -8.58 1.26 -45.41
CA THR A 255 -8.69 0.48 -46.67
C THR A 255 -9.98 0.66 -47.47
N ASP A 256 -10.97 1.45 -47.01
CA ASP A 256 -12.26 1.59 -47.72
C ASP A 256 -12.58 3.03 -48.14
N ALA A 257 -11.61 3.73 -48.74
CA ALA A 257 -11.86 5.01 -49.40
C ALA A 257 -10.83 5.23 -50.52
N ASP A 258 -10.93 4.46 -51.60
CA ASP A 258 -10.39 4.79 -52.93
C ASP A 258 -10.87 3.72 -53.93
N ASN A 259 -12.16 3.75 -54.28
CA ASN A 259 -12.64 3.14 -55.52
C ASN A 259 -14.04 3.66 -55.90
N GLU A 260 -14.14 4.97 -56.13
CA GLU A 260 -15.22 5.55 -56.94
C GLU A 260 -14.69 6.81 -57.61
N CYS A 261 -14.01 6.64 -58.75
CA CYS A 261 -13.91 7.59 -59.85
C CYS A 261 -12.94 7.03 -60.90
N VAL A 262 -13.47 6.78 -62.12
CA VAL A 262 -12.84 6.55 -63.46
C VAL A 262 -13.64 5.39 -64.10
N GLU A 263 -14.26 5.45 -65.26
CA GLU A 263 -14.52 6.43 -66.32
C GLU A 263 -15.59 5.79 -67.24
N LYS A 264 -16.46 6.62 -67.82
CA LYS A 264 -17.22 6.44 -69.09
C LYS A 264 -18.43 5.52 -69.13
#